data_AF-A0A2M7G0J8-F1
#
_entry.id   AF-A0A2M7G0J8-F1
#
_cell.length_a   1.000
_cell.length_b   1.000
_cell.length_c   1.000
_cell.angle_alpha   90.00
_cell.angle_beta   90.00
_cell.angle_gamma   90.00
#
_symmetry.space_group_name_H-M   'P 1'
#
loop_
_entity.id
_entity.type
_entity.pdbx_description
1 polymer ?
#
loop_
_entity_poly.entity_id
_entity_poly.type
_entity_poly.pdbx_seq_one_letter_code
_entity_poly.pdbx_strand_id
1 'polypeptide(L)'
;MYQKRTAVTLLGTAVILIFFSVSCQPSQPAASPSEPPSASATAVQPSPSASAAGMLSNVKLCPACHGEYTVVAGDKTCPAEPVNCPAADPRVRPLPPQAIDEAKFESLQKEWGLTGLRTPPESLGGLKPALALAQGQKFQCESGNGLAMIGGLGGFCKILLTEQGGKTVQINTPEAFRKIFAPVESTEEALAFATALTTATPLYEFDKRAMSSRDFGMIDLRPEFRYFSTSFVPTTVVKEGENYRVNLFDFQQFGCGPHPHYAVSYRVSSAGEVSEISRVKLFEDPNLDGLCVD
;
A
#
# COMPACT_ATOMS: atom_id res chain seq x y z
N MET A 1 67.36 -13.00 -39.69
CA MET A 1 66.16 -13.49 -38.98
C MET A 1 64.94 -12.81 -39.56
N TYR A 2 63.90 -13.60 -39.83
CA TYR A 2 62.72 -13.31 -40.63
C TYR A 2 61.89 -12.10 -40.15
N GLN A 3 61.66 -11.12 -41.03
CA GLN A 3 60.62 -10.09 -40.86
C GLN A 3 59.31 -10.56 -41.51
N LYS A 4 58.31 -10.88 -40.70
CA LYS A 4 56.94 -11.12 -41.17
C LYS A 4 56.26 -9.77 -41.44
N ARG A 5 55.86 -9.53 -42.69
CA ARG A 5 54.94 -8.46 -43.08
C ARG A 5 53.51 -8.96 -42.93
N THR A 6 52.73 -8.28 -42.11
CA THR A 6 51.29 -8.51 -41.94
C THR A 6 50.55 -7.65 -42.96
N ALA A 7 49.79 -8.28 -43.86
CA ALA A 7 48.92 -7.60 -44.80
C ALA A 7 47.66 -7.10 -44.08
N VAL A 8 47.37 -5.81 -44.21
CA VAL A 8 46.12 -5.19 -43.74
C VAL A 8 45.16 -5.18 -44.92
N THR A 9 44.10 -5.96 -44.82
CA THR A 9 43.00 -5.99 -45.80
C THR A 9 42.00 -4.90 -45.44
N LEU A 10 41.95 -3.83 -46.24
CA LEU A 10 40.88 -2.83 -46.18
C LEU A 10 39.62 -3.41 -46.85
N LEU A 11 38.59 -3.67 -46.06
CA LEU A 11 37.23 -3.91 -46.54
C LEU A 11 36.58 -2.56 -46.84
N GLY A 12 36.40 -2.27 -48.13
CA GLY A 12 35.67 -1.11 -48.61
C GLY A 12 34.17 -1.28 -48.38
N THR A 13 33.62 -0.45 -47.50
CA THR A 13 32.17 -0.36 -47.28
C THR A 13 31.55 0.45 -48.42
N ALA A 14 30.76 -0.21 -49.27
CA ALA A 14 29.95 0.47 -50.28
C ALA A 14 28.78 1.18 -49.59
N VAL A 15 28.82 2.52 -49.59
CA VAL A 15 27.70 3.36 -49.15
C VAL A 15 26.70 3.47 -50.30
N ILE A 16 25.58 2.75 -50.19
CA ILE A 16 24.45 2.87 -51.10
C ILE A 16 23.63 4.09 -50.65
N LEU A 17 23.75 5.20 -51.37
CA LEU A 17 22.89 6.37 -51.23
C LEU A 17 21.56 6.12 -51.93
N ILE A 18 20.53 5.80 -51.15
CA ILE A 18 19.14 5.73 -51.63
C ILE A 18 18.55 7.13 -51.54
N PHE A 19 18.38 7.79 -52.68
CA PHE A 19 17.60 9.02 -52.77
C PHE A 19 16.12 8.70 -52.76
N PHE A 20 15.45 8.92 -51.63
CA PHE A 20 14.00 9.00 -51.56
C PHE A 20 13.57 10.42 -51.97
N SER A 21 13.03 10.55 -53.17
CA SER A 21 12.26 11.71 -53.58
C SER A 21 10.92 11.70 -52.83
N VAL A 22 10.86 12.45 -51.72
CA VAL A 22 9.61 12.73 -51.01
C VAL A 22 8.83 13.77 -51.81
N SER A 23 7.81 13.32 -52.54
CA SER A 23 6.79 14.20 -53.09
C SER A 23 5.92 14.73 -51.96
N CYS A 24 6.07 16.02 -51.62
CA CYS A 24 5.13 16.73 -50.76
C CYS A 24 3.79 16.88 -51.49
N GLN A 25 2.87 15.94 -51.26
CA GLN A 25 1.45 16.21 -51.43
C GLN A 25 0.96 17.00 -50.22
N PRO A 26 0.25 18.13 -50.40
CA PRO A 26 -0.45 18.79 -49.31
C PRO A 26 -1.52 17.83 -48.79
N SER A 27 -1.27 17.24 -47.63
CA SER A 27 -2.25 16.46 -46.89
C SER A 27 -3.42 17.37 -46.56
N GLN A 28 -4.61 17.02 -47.06
CA GLN A 28 -5.85 17.57 -46.53
C GLN A 28 -5.85 17.39 -45.01
N PRO A 29 -6.32 18.39 -44.24
CA PRO A 29 -6.45 18.25 -42.80
C PRO A 29 -7.38 17.07 -42.53
N ALA A 30 -6.80 15.96 -42.06
CA ALA A 30 -7.56 14.87 -41.51
C ALA A 30 -8.40 15.44 -40.38
N ALA A 31 -9.72 15.23 -40.45
CA ALA A 31 -10.62 15.54 -39.36
C ALA A 31 -10.04 14.94 -38.08
N SER A 32 -9.80 15.81 -37.10
CA SER A 32 -9.28 15.40 -35.79
C SER A 32 -10.09 14.20 -35.31
N PRO A 33 -9.44 13.07 -34.97
CA PRO A 33 -10.12 12.03 -34.22
C PRO A 33 -10.63 12.71 -32.96
N SER A 34 -11.95 12.74 -32.80
CA SER A 34 -12.62 13.17 -31.58
C SER A 34 -11.88 12.52 -30.42
N GLU A 35 -11.25 13.33 -29.57
CA GLU A 35 -10.67 12.86 -28.33
C GLU A 35 -11.72 11.99 -27.64
N PRO A 36 -11.39 10.73 -27.28
CA PRO A 36 -12.25 10.00 -26.38
C PRO A 36 -12.43 10.89 -25.14
N PRO A 37 -13.67 11.06 -24.63
CA PRO A 37 -13.93 11.94 -23.51
C PRO A 37 -12.95 11.57 -22.40
N SER A 38 -12.08 12.52 -22.07
CA SER A 38 -11.18 12.42 -20.93
C SER A 38 -12.05 12.08 -19.73
N ALA A 39 -12.00 10.81 -19.31
CA ALA A 39 -12.70 10.33 -18.15
C ALA A 39 -12.10 11.09 -16.97
N SER A 40 -12.71 12.23 -16.66
CA SER A 40 -12.40 13.01 -15.48
C SER A 40 -12.51 12.03 -14.33
N ALA A 41 -11.35 11.70 -13.75
CA ALA A 41 -11.26 11.01 -12.48
C ALA A 41 -12.12 11.83 -11.54
N THR A 42 -13.35 11.37 -11.34
CA THR A 42 -14.28 12.01 -10.43
C THR A 42 -13.64 11.75 -9.10
N ALA A 43 -12.98 12.78 -8.55
CA ALA A 43 -12.53 12.75 -7.17
C ALA A 43 -13.75 12.28 -6.39
N VAL A 44 -13.66 11.08 -5.84
CA VAL A 44 -14.71 10.51 -4.99
C VAL A 44 -14.84 11.51 -3.86
N GLN A 45 -15.84 12.39 -3.94
CA GLN A 45 -16.17 13.26 -2.83
C GLN A 45 -16.46 12.30 -1.69
N PRO A 46 -15.72 12.38 -0.57
CA PRO A 46 -15.97 11.50 0.55
C PRO A 46 -17.44 11.63 0.90
N SER A 47 -18.15 10.50 0.91
CA SER A 47 -19.56 10.47 1.31
C SER A 47 -19.69 11.24 2.63
N PRO A 48 -20.69 12.13 2.77
CA PRO A 48 -20.85 12.93 3.96
C PRO A 48 -20.85 12.00 5.16
N SER A 49 -19.82 12.19 5.98
CA SER A 49 -19.51 11.49 7.22
C SER A 49 -20.77 10.98 7.89
N ALA A 50 -20.78 9.68 8.16
CA ALA A 50 -21.64 9.09 9.17
C ALA A 50 -21.74 10.06 10.36
N SER A 51 -23.00 10.34 10.74
CA SER A 51 -23.44 11.03 11.95
C SER A 51 -22.32 11.16 12.98
N ALA A 52 -21.96 12.39 13.35
CA ALA A 52 -20.99 12.69 14.40
C ALA A 52 -21.32 11.88 15.66
N ALA A 53 -20.73 10.70 15.78
CA ALA A 53 -20.67 9.97 17.03
C ALA A 53 -19.98 10.94 17.98
N GLY A 54 -20.70 11.35 19.03
CA GLY A 54 -20.19 12.30 19.99
C GLY A 54 -18.82 11.83 20.48
N MET A 55 -17.84 12.73 20.43
CA MET A 55 -16.50 12.47 20.94
C MET A 55 -16.60 11.93 22.37
N LEU A 56 -16.00 10.77 22.63
CA LEU A 56 -15.91 10.19 23.95
C LEU A 56 -14.60 10.63 24.59
N SER A 57 -14.69 11.23 25.78
CA SER A 57 -13.57 11.58 26.65
C SER A 57 -13.69 10.84 27.98
N ASN A 58 -12.58 10.73 28.71
CA ASN A 58 -12.50 9.95 29.96
C ASN A 58 -13.03 8.54 29.77
N VAL A 59 -12.44 7.77 28.86
CA VAL A 59 -12.94 6.45 28.48
C VAL A 59 -12.19 5.32 29.18
N LYS A 60 -12.83 4.15 29.24
CA LYS A 60 -12.20 2.89 29.59
C LYS A 60 -12.24 1.95 28.40
N LEU A 61 -11.09 1.31 28.15
CA LEU A 61 -10.91 0.33 27.08
C LEU A 61 -11.13 -1.07 27.65
N CYS A 62 -12.20 -1.70 27.19
CA CYS A 62 -12.66 -2.99 27.66
C CYS A 62 -12.35 -4.06 26.62
N PRO A 63 -11.47 -5.03 26.95
CA PRO A 63 -11.24 -6.17 26.08
C PRO A 63 -12.56 -6.88 25.74
N ALA A 64 -12.67 -7.30 24.49
CA ALA A 64 -13.75 -8.13 24.00
C ALA A 64 -13.16 -9.41 23.39
N CYS A 65 -14.01 -10.19 22.72
CA CYS A 65 -13.54 -11.41 22.07
C CYS A 65 -12.48 -11.11 21.03
N HIS A 66 -11.57 -12.05 20.85
CA HIS A 66 -10.65 -12.03 19.72
C HIS A 66 -9.85 -10.73 19.58
N GLY A 67 -9.37 -10.19 20.70
CA GLY A 67 -8.54 -8.99 20.68
C GLY A 67 -9.28 -7.72 20.26
N GLU A 68 -10.61 -7.78 20.11
CA GLU A 68 -11.45 -6.60 19.97
C GLU A 68 -11.44 -5.77 21.24
N TYR A 69 -11.75 -4.48 21.10
CA TYR A 69 -11.96 -3.60 22.23
C TYR A 69 -13.25 -2.82 22.07
N THR A 70 -13.91 -2.61 23.20
CA THR A 70 -15.02 -1.66 23.32
C THR A 70 -14.59 -0.47 24.16
N VAL A 71 -15.04 0.72 23.75
CA VAL A 71 -14.81 1.96 24.47
C VAL A 71 -16.07 2.30 25.25
N VAL A 72 -15.94 2.38 26.56
CA VAL A 72 -17.03 2.79 27.47
C VAL A 72 -16.63 4.06 28.21
N ALA A 73 -17.63 4.81 28.71
CA ALA A 73 -17.34 5.94 29.58
C ALA A 73 -16.59 5.48 30.85
N GLY A 74 -15.69 6.30 31.38
CA GLY A 74 -14.73 5.92 32.42
C GLY A 74 -15.36 5.62 33.78
N ASP A 75 -16.56 6.13 34.02
CA ASP A 75 -17.40 5.81 35.18
C ASP A 75 -18.12 4.46 35.04
N LYS A 76 -18.15 3.87 33.84
CA LYS A 76 -18.76 2.57 33.57
C LYS A 76 -17.78 1.43 33.80
N THR A 77 -18.30 0.34 34.36
CA THR A 77 -17.57 -0.92 34.41
C THR A 77 -17.51 -1.55 33.02
N CYS A 78 -16.37 -2.17 32.70
CA CYS A 78 -16.31 -3.01 31.51
C CYS A 78 -17.36 -4.12 31.62
N PRO A 79 -18.05 -4.47 30.52
CA PRO A 79 -18.82 -5.69 30.51
C PRO A 79 -17.90 -6.84 30.93
N ALA A 80 -18.45 -7.80 31.68
CA ALA A 80 -17.72 -9.02 31.98
C ALA A 80 -17.23 -9.62 30.66
N GLU A 81 -15.98 -10.09 30.62
CA GLU A 81 -15.47 -10.71 29.40
C GLU A 81 -16.45 -11.80 28.94
N PRO A 82 -16.82 -11.80 27.66
CA PRO A 82 -17.76 -12.78 27.13
C PRO A 82 -17.25 -14.20 27.43
N VAL A 83 -17.96 -14.89 28.32
CA VAL A 83 -17.62 -16.25 28.79
C VAL A 83 -17.60 -17.25 27.64
N ASN A 84 -18.35 -16.96 26.57
CA ASN A 84 -18.40 -17.74 25.34
C ASN A 84 -18.06 -16.84 24.15
N CYS A 85 -16.77 -16.66 23.87
CA CYS A 85 -16.38 -16.14 22.58
C CYS A 85 -16.72 -17.17 21.50
N PRO A 86 -17.45 -16.80 20.44
CA PRO A 86 -17.62 -17.70 19.29
C PRO A 86 -16.24 -18.10 18.78
N ALA A 87 -16.11 -19.26 18.14
CA ALA A 87 -14.84 -19.65 17.51
C ALA A 87 -14.32 -18.46 16.69
N ALA A 88 -13.04 -18.12 16.86
CA ALA A 88 -12.46 -16.96 16.20
C ALA A 88 -12.75 -17.02 14.70
N ASP A 89 -13.27 -15.93 14.14
CA ASP A 89 -13.12 -15.66 12.72
C ASP A 89 -11.62 -15.84 12.43
N PRO A 90 -11.20 -16.73 11.51
CA PRO A 90 -9.80 -17.05 11.30
C PRO A 90 -9.04 -15.78 10.96
N ARG A 91 -8.42 -15.18 11.98
CA ARG A 91 -7.57 -14.02 11.79
C ARG A 91 -6.44 -14.47 10.89
N VAL A 92 -6.41 -13.86 9.71
CA VAL A 92 -5.37 -14.11 8.73
C VAL A 92 -4.09 -13.54 9.30
N ARG A 93 -3.22 -14.41 9.83
CA ARG A 93 -1.84 -14.05 10.16
C ARG A 93 -0.96 -14.67 9.06
N PRO A 94 -0.66 -13.92 8.00
CA PRO A 94 0.16 -14.44 6.92
C PRO A 94 1.55 -14.77 7.47
N LEU A 95 2.16 -15.81 6.90
CA LEU A 95 3.58 -16.09 7.14
C LEU A 95 4.41 -14.93 6.60
N PRO A 96 5.61 -14.67 7.14
CA PRO A 96 6.51 -13.69 6.55
C PRO A 96 6.81 -14.01 5.08
N PRO A 97 6.84 -13.01 4.17
CA PRO A 97 7.23 -13.22 2.79
C PRO A 97 8.69 -13.68 2.70
N GLN A 98 9.02 -14.38 1.61
CA GLN A 98 10.44 -14.57 1.26
C GLN A 98 11.06 -13.19 1.01
N ALA A 99 12.14 -12.86 1.70
CA ALA A 99 12.84 -11.59 1.53
C ALA A 99 13.99 -11.73 0.52
N ILE A 100 14.26 -10.67 -0.25
CA ILE A 100 15.54 -10.51 -0.95
C ILE A 100 16.62 -10.33 0.12
N ASP A 101 17.80 -10.91 -0.12
CA ASP A 101 18.96 -10.79 0.77
C ASP A 101 19.31 -9.31 1.05
N GLU A 102 19.30 -8.93 2.34
CA GLU A 102 19.57 -7.58 2.80
C GLU A 102 20.98 -7.09 2.39
N ALA A 103 21.93 -8.00 2.17
CA ALA A 103 23.26 -7.67 1.67
C ALA A 103 23.23 -7.02 0.27
N LYS A 104 22.13 -7.18 -0.49
CA LYS A 104 21.92 -6.55 -1.80
C LYS A 104 21.26 -5.17 -1.71
N PHE A 105 20.81 -4.73 -0.54
CA PHE A 105 19.93 -3.56 -0.46
C PHE A 105 20.61 -2.27 -0.93
N GLU A 106 21.84 -2.02 -0.53
CA GLU A 106 22.58 -0.82 -0.94
C GLU A 106 22.78 -0.74 -2.46
N SER A 107 23.15 -1.86 -3.09
CA SER A 107 23.36 -1.89 -4.54
C SER A 107 22.05 -1.71 -5.31
N LEU A 108 20.96 -2.36 -4.86
CA LEU A 108 19.64 -2.22 -5.45
C LEU A 108 19.06 -0.82 -5.26
N GLN A 109 19.27 -0.19 -4.09
CA GLN A 109 18.86 1.20 -3.87
C GLN A 109 19.51 2.13 -4.89
N LYS A 110 20.82 1.97 -5.11
CA LYS A 110 21.56 2.77 -6.09
C LYS A 110 21.12 2.50 -7.52
N GLU A 111 20.94 1.23 -7.90
CA GLU A 111 20.52 0.81 -9.25
C GLU A 111 19.15 1.39 -9.63
N TRP A 112 18.20 1.33 -8.71
CA TRP A 112 16.80 1.70 -8.97
C TRP A 112 16.45 3.14 -8.54
N GLY A 113 17.43 3.88 -8.01
CA GLY A 113 17.25 5.26 -7.55
C GLY A 113 16.25 5.36 -6.40
N LEU A 114 16.37 4.48 -5.40
CA LEU A 114 15.49 4.38 -4.25
C LEU A 114 16.06 5.17 -3.08
N THR A 115 15.18 5.82 -2.31
CA THR A 115 15.57 6.52 -1.08
C THR A 115 15.68 5.58 0.11
N GLY A 116 15.01 4.43 0.05
CA GLY A 116 14.94 3.43 1.11
C GLY A 116 14.59 2.06 0.54
N LEU A 117 15.16 1.02 1.12
CA LEU A 117 14.79 -0.37 0.87
C LEU A 117 14.78 -1.10 2.21
N ARG A 118 13.78 -1.94 2.42
CA ARG A 118 13.61 -2.70 3.67
C ARG A 118 12.96 -4.05 3.39
N THR A 119 13.06 -4.92 4.39
CA THR A 119 12.34 -6.20 4.41
C THR A 119 10.82 -5.93 4.34
N PRO A 120 10.09 -6.66 3.47
CA PRO A 120 8.66 -6.44 3.29
C PRO A 120 7.89 -6.86 4.55
N PRO A 121 6.75 -6.20 4.87
CA PRO A 121 5.96 -6.55 6.03
C PRO A 121 5.36 -7.97 5.88
N GLU A 122 5.11 -8.63 7.01
CA GLU A 122 4.53 -9.99 7.07
C GLU A 122 3.24 -10.11 6.28
N SER A 123 2.46 -9.02 6.21
CA SER A 123 1.21 -8.93 5.47
C SER A 123 1.33 -9.23 3.98
N LEU A 124 2.53 -9.18 3.39
CA LEU A 124 2.78 -9.53 2.00
C LEU A 124 3.11 -11.01 1.76
N GLY A 125 3.29 -11.83 2.81
CA GLY A 125 3.65 -13.24 2.62
C GLY A 125 2.50 -14.15 2.18
N GLY A 126 1.29 -13.61 2.06
CA GLY A 126 0.17 -14.28 1.41
C GLY A 126 0.26 -14.33 -0.12
N LEU A 127 1.13 -13.55 -0.75
CA LEU A 127 1.20 -13.44 -2.22
C LEU A 127 1.61 -14.75 -2.88
N LYS A 128 0.92 -15.08 -3.99
CA LYS A 128 1.28 -16.17 -4.88
C LYS A 128 1.53 -15.65 -6.30
N PRO A 129 2.61 -16.09 -6.98
CA PRO A 129 3.64 -17.00 -6.48
C PRO A 129 4.45 -16.38 -5.33
N ALA A 130 4.96 -17.23 -4.43
CA ALA A 130 5.78 -16.80 -3.30
C ALA A 130 7.19 -16.41 -3.79
N LEU A 131 7.34 -15.17 -4.25
CA LEU A 131 8.60 -14.63 -4.74
C LEU A 131 9.39 -13.98 -3.60
N ALA A 132 10.72 -13.90 -3.75
CA ALA A 132 11.55 -13.05 -2.90
C ALA A 132 11.19 -11.58 -3.14
N LEU A 133 10.97 -10.81 -2.07
CA LEU A 133 10.51 -9.42 -2.11
C LEU A 133 11.42 -8.49 -1.29
N ALA A 134 11.50 -7.23 -1.72
CA ALA A 134 11.95 -6.11 -0.89
C ALA A 134 11.02 -4.91 -1.11
N GLN A 135 10.74 -4.14 -0.06
CA GLN A 135 9.90 -2.95 -0.17
C GLN A 135 10.76 -1.69 -0.24
N GLY A 136 10.58 -0.94 -1.33
CA GLY A 136 11.32 0.30 -1.58
C GLY A 136 10.45 1.55 -1.45
N GLN A 137 11.12 2.68 -1.33
CA GLN A 137 10.54 4.02 -1.43
C GLN A 137 11.28 4.82 -2.49
N LYS A 138 10.53 5.61 -3.27
CA LYS A 138 11.07 6.55 -4.24
C LYS A 138 10.46 7.93 -4.00
N PHE A 139 11.29 8.96 -3.95
CA PHE A 139 10.84 10.34 -3.78
C PHE A 139 10.18 10.85 -5.07
N GLN A 140 9.02 11.51 -4.95
CA GLN A 140 8.30 12.18 -6.04
C GLN A 140 8.17 11.35 -7.32
N CYS A 141 7.28 10.36 -7.33
CA CYS A 141 7.00 9.64 -8.58
C CYS A 141 6.03 10.42 -9.45
N GLU A 142 6.17 10.23 -10.75
CA GLU A 142 5.21 10.72 -11.74
C GLU A 142 3.83 10.09 -11.49
N SER A 143 2.76 10.77 -11.90
CA SER A 143 1.40 10.25 -11.79
C SER A 143 1.28 8.86 -12.41
N GLY A 144 0.78 7.88 -11.64
CA GLY A 144 0.66 6.49 -12.07
C GLY A 144 1.88 5.62 -11.76
N ASN A 145 2.98 6.20 -11.25
CA ASN A 145 4.12 5.47 -10.72
C ASN A 145 4.02 5.40 -9.18
N GLY A 146 4.07 4.20 -8.64
CA GLY A 146 3.88 3.87 -7.22
C GLY A 146 2.76 2.86 -7.03
N LEU A 147 2.95 1.92 -6.10
CA LEU A 147 1.87 1.05 -5.62
C LEU A 147 0.92 1.80 -4.68
N ALA A 148 1.47 2.71 -3.88
CA ALA A 148 0.73 3.66 -3.05
C ALA A 148 1.57 4.91 -2.83
N MET A 149 0.93 6.07 -2.72
CA MET A 149 1.57 7.33 -2.36
C MET A 149 1.53 7.50 -0.83
N ILE A 150 2.67 7.86 -0.25
CA ILE A 150 2.87 8.07 1.19
C ILE A 150 3.52 9.44 1.35
N GLY A 151 2.92 10.39 2.05
CA GLY A 151 3.52 11.71 2.28
C GLY A 151 2.62 12.89 1.93
N GLY A 152 3.06 14.09 2.32
CA GLY A 152 2.49 15.36 1.93
C GLY A 152 3.07 15.89 0.61
N LEU A 153 3.54 17.13 0.61
CA LEU A 153 4.09 17.81 -0.57
C LEU A 153 5.38 17.12 -1.08
N GLY A 154 6.14 16.51 -0.16
CA GLY A 154 7.35 15.72 -0.44
C GLY A 154 7.11 14.21 -0.55
N GLY A 155 5.96 13.78 -1.09
CA GLY A 155 5.53 12.38 -1.08
C GLY A 155 6.53 11.37 -1.65
N PHE A 156 6.55 10.19 -1.03
CA PHE A 156 7.20 8.99 -1.50
C PHE A 156 6.18 8.04 -2.12
N CYS A 157 6.64 7.18 -3.00
CA CYS A 157 5.83 6.08 -3.50
C CYS A 157 6.40 4.78 -3.01
N LYS A 158 5.50 3.93 -2.54
CA LYS A 158 5.82 2.55 -2.23
C LYS A 158 6.03 1.78 -3.52
N ILE A 159 7.11 1.01 -3.57
CA ILE A 159 7.39 0.08 -4.66
C ILE A 159 7.80 -1.27 -4.07
N LEU A 160 7.78 -2.31 -4.91
CA LEU A 160 8.38 -3.60 -4.57
C LEU A 160 9.49 -3.95 -5.56
N LEU A 161 10.51 -4.62 -5.08
CA LEU A 161 11.48 -5.34 -5.89
C LEU A 161 11.25 -6.84 -5.71
N THR A 162 11.45 -7.61 -6.77
CA THR A 162 11.35 -9.07 -6.72
C THR A 162 12.41 -9.76 -7.57
N GLU A 163 12.81 -10.99 -7.22
CA GLU A 163 13.74 -11.79 -8.02
C GLU A 163 12.99 -12.80 -8.90
N GLN A 164 13.19 -12.71 -10.22
CA GLN A 164 12.61 -13.62 -11.21
C GLN A 164 13.68 -14.04 -12.22
N GLY A 165 13.91 -15.35 -12.34
CA GLY A 165 14.90 -15.90 -13.29
C GLY A 165 16.32 -15.36 -13.08
N GLY A 166 16.71 -15.10 -11.82
CA GLY A 166 18.02 -14.55 -11.45
C GLY A 166 18.19 -13.05 -11.73
N LYS A 167 17.12 -12.33 -12.08
CA LYS A 167 17.11 -10.88 -12.28
C LYS A 167 16.19 -10.20 -11.27
N THR A 168 16.58 -9.00 -10.83
CA THR A 168 15.71 -8.14 -10.02
C THR A 168 14.77 -7.37 -10.94
N VAL A 169 13.47 -7.39 -10.61
CA VAL A 169 12.41 -6.70 -11.33
C VAL A 169 11.73 -5.72 -10.38
N GLN A 170 11.51 -4.49 -10.83
CA GLN A 170 10.75 -3.49 -10.11
C GLN A 170 9.25 -3.61 -10.40
N ILE A 171 8.44 -3.58 -9.36
CA ILE A 171 6.98 -3.51 -9.39
C ILE A 171 6.57 -2.16 -8.80
N ASN A 172 6.27 -1.21 -9.68
CA ASN A 172 5.95 0.16 -9.32
C ASN A 172 4.58 0.61 -9.84
N THR A 173 3.73 -0.26 -10.38
CA THR A 173 2.36 0.12 -10.73
C THR A 173 1.37 -0.94 -10.26
N PRO A 174 0.13 -0.58 -9.93
CA PRO A 174 -0.92 -1.55 -9.61
C PRO A 174 -1.11 -2.59 -10.70
N GLU A 175 -1.00 -2.21 -11.98
CA GLU A 175 -1.13 -3.11 -13.14
C GLU A 175 -0.01 -4.15 -13.16
N ALA A 176 1.24 -3.72 -12.94
CA ALA A 176 2.38 -4.62 -12.87
C ALA A 176 2.26 -5.59 -11.68
N PHE A 177 1.75 -5.10 -10.55
CA PHE A 177 1.49 -5.94 -9.38
C PHE A 177 0.43 -7.00 -9.66
N ARG A 178 -0.73 -6.61 -10.21
CA ARG A 178 -1.80 -7.53 -10.62
C ARG A 178 -1.33 -8.56 -11.64
N LYS A 179 -0.53 -8.14 -12.63
CA LYS A 179 0.01 -9.05 -13.66
C LYS A 179 0.83 -10.21 -13.08
N ILE A 180 1.46 -10.01 -11.93
CA ILE A 180 2.33 -11.01 -11.30
C ILE A 180 1.54 -11.86 -10.30
N PHE A 181 0.70 -11.23 -9.47
CA PHE A 181 0.11 -11.87 -8.30
C PHE A 181 -1.39 -12.19 -8.40
N ALA A 182 -2.08 -11.82 -9.49
CA ALA A 182 -3.47 -12.20 -9.71
C ALA A 182 -3.54 -13.58 -10.41
N PRO A 183 -4.63 -14.35 -10.23
CA PRO A 183 -5.85 -14.03 -9.49
C PRO A 183 -5.72 -14.10 -7.96
N VAL A 184 -6.61 -13.43 -7.24
CA VAL A 184 -6.71 -13.48 -5.77
C VAL A 184 -7.63 -14.61 -5.34
N GLU A 185 -7.05 -15.70 -4.81
CA GLU A 185 -7.79 -16.93 -4.52
C GLU A 185 -8.00 -17.23 -3.03
N SER A 186 -7.32 -16.49 -2.15
CA SER A 186 -7.37 -16.69 -0.70
C SER A 186 -7.47 -15.39 0.10
N THR A 187 -7.81 -15.53 1.38
CA THR A 187 -7.89 -14.42 2.33
C THR A 187 -6.52 -13.80 2.61
N GLU A 188 -5.45 -14.61 2.59
CA GLU A 188 -4.05 -14.20 2.71
C GLU A 188 -3.62 -13.35 1.51
N GLU A 189 -3.98 -13.77 0.29
CA GLU A 189 -3.72 -13.01 -0.93
C GLU A 189 -4.47 -11.68 -0.91
N ALA A 190 -5.76 -11.68 -0.51
CA ALA A 190 -6.55 -10.45 -0.42
C ALA A 190 -5.95 -9.44 0.57
N LEU A 191 -5.51 -9.90 1.74
CA LEU A 191 -4.80 -9.06 2.71
C LEU A 191 -3.53 -8.45 2.13
N ALA A 192 -2.74 -9.26 1.42
CA ALA A 192 -1.51 -8.81 0.80
C ALA A 192 -1.75 -7.78 -0.31
N PHE A 193 -2.78 -7.97 -1.14
CA PHE A 193 -3.19 -7.00 -2.16
C PHE A 193 -3.60 -5.66 -1.56
N ALA A 194 -4.49 -5.68 -0.55
CA ALA A 194 -4.92 -4.47 0.13
C ALA A 194 -3.72 -3.74 0.77
N THR A 195 -2.81 -4.48 1.42
CA THR A 195 -1.63 -3.87 2.05
C THR A 195 -0.62 -3.35 1.02
N ALA A 196 -0.45 -4.03 -0.12
CA ALA A 196 0.49 -3.62 -1.16
C ALA A 196 0.01 -2.36 -1.91
N LEU A 197 -1.29 -2.22 -2.14
CA LEU A 197 -1.85 -1.19 -3.02
C LEU A 197 -2.46 0.01 -2.28
N THR A 198 -2.35 0.06 -0.95
CA THR A 198 -2.87 1.17 -0.12
C THR A 198 -1.82 1.65 0.89
N THR A 199 -2.10 2.72 1.63
CA THR A 199 -1.25 3.16 2.76
C THR A 199 -1.60 2.43 4.06
N ALA A 200 -2.76 1.77 4.10
CA ALA A 200 -3.27 1.13 5.31
C ALA A 200 -2.44 -0.12 5.65
N THR A 201 -2.30 -0.36 6.96
CA THR A 201 -1.54 -1.47 7.52
C THR A 201 -2.45 -2.37 8.35
N PRO A 202 -2.13 -3.67 8.46
CA PRO A 202 -2.88 -4.55 9.34
C PRO A 202 -2.47 -4.37 10.80
N LEU A 203 -3.43 -4.48 11.70
CA LEU A 203 -3.23 -4.55 13.14
C LEU A 203 -3.96 -5.77 13.69
N TYR A 204 -3.19 -6.78 14.08
CA TYR A 204 -3.74 -8.07 14.53
C TYR A 204 -4.18 -8.06 16.00
N GLU A 205 -3.62 -7.13 16.78
CA GLU A 205 -3.83 -6.98 18.20
C GLU A 205 -3.75 -5.48 18.54
N PHE A 206 -4.61 -5.01 19.45
CA PHE A 206 -4.44 -3.72 20.11
C PHE A 206 -3.83 -3.99 21.48
N ASP A 207 -2.50 -4.11 21.55
CA ASP A 207 -1.81 -4.31 22.82
C ASP A 207 -1.55 -2.96 23.51
N LYS A 208 -1.87 -2.88 24.80
CA LYS A 208 -1.59 -1.74 25.69
C LYS A 208 -0.10 -1.56 26.00
N ARG A 209 0.75 -2.52 25.61
CA ARG A 209 2.19 -2.55 25.93
C ARG A 209 3.11 -2.46 24.73
N ALA A 210 2.59 -2.43 23.51
CA ALA A 210 3.41 -2.31 22.31
C ALA A 210 3.96 -0.88 22.20
N MET A 211 5.27 -0.79 22.38
CA MET A 211 6.05 0.39 22.78
C MET A 211 6.07 1.55 21.78
N SER A 212 5.97 2.75 22.36
CA SER A 212 6.51 4.04 21.92
C SER A 212 5.95 4.63 20.61
N SER A 213 5.46 5.86 20.73
CA SER A 213 4.97 6.74 19.66
C SER A 213 5.98 7.09 18.55
N ARG A 214 7.11 6.36 18.45
CA ARG A 214 8.13 6.52 17.41
C ARG A 214 8.02 5.50 16.29
N ASP A 215 7.32 4.40 16.51
CA ASP A 215 7.03 3.43 15.45
C ASP A 215 5.62 3.73 14.91
N PHE A 216 5.56 4.47 13.80
CA PHE A 216 4.37 5.05 13.14
C PHE A 216 3.31 4.04 12.63
N GLY A 217 3.23 2.84 13.21
CA GLY A 217 2.30 1.78 12.82
C GLY A 217 1.67 1.02 13.98
N MET A 218 1.89 1.43 15.24
CA MET A 218 1.32 0.76 16.42
C MET A 218 0.24 1.65 17.06
N ILE A 219 -0.94 1.07 17.30
CA ILE A 219 -2.04 1.74 17.99
C ILE A 219 -1.87 1.54 19.51
N ASP A 220 -1.44 2.59 20.19
CA ASP A 220 -1.40 2.68 21.65
C ASP A 220 -2.73 3.28 22.13
N LEU A 221 -3.68 2.44 22.50
CA LEU A 221 -4.98 2.92 22.97
C LEU A 221 -4.86 3.47 24.39
N ARG A 222 -4.90 4.81 24.53
CA ARG A 222 -4.81 5.50 25.82
C ARG A 222 -6.13 6.17 26.24
N PRO A 223 -6.48 6.19 27.53
CA PRO A 223 -7.71 6.85 28.02
C PRO A 223 -7.79 8.35 27.72
N GLU A 224 -6.64 9.04 27.59
CA GLU A 224 -6.55 10.48 27.30
C GLU A 224 -6.82 10.85 25.84
N PHE A 225 -6.88 9.87 24.93
CA PHE A 225 -7.20 10.13 23.53
C PHE A 225 -8.67 10.50 23.34
N ARG A 226 -8.97 11.19 22.23
CA ARG A 226 -10.36 11.48 21.83
C ARG A 226 -10.85 10.34 20.95
N TYR A 227 -11.89 9.63 21.40
CA TYR A 227 -12.45 8.48 20.69
C TYR A 227 -13.71 8.86 19.92
N PHE A 228 -13.82 8.34 18.70
CA PHE A 228 -14.92 8.54 17.76
C PHE A 228 -15.64 7.23 17.42
N SER A 229 -15.03 6.08 17.76
CA SER A 229 -15.66 4.76 17.68
C SER A 229 -15.74 4.13 19.07
N THR A 230 -16.82 3.37 19.30
CA THR A 230 -16.99 2.54 20.50
C THR A 230 -16.50 1.11 20.31
N SER A 231 -16.14 0.72 19.09
CA SER A 231 -15.76 -0.65 18.74
C SER A 231 -14.50 -0.65 17.89
N PHE A 232 -13.57 -1.53 18.26
CA PHE A 232 -12.27 -1.71 17.64
C PHE A 232 -12.13 -3.17 17.27
N VAL A 233 -12.18 -3.45 15.97
CA VAL A 233 -12.05 -4.81 15.44
C VAL A 233 -10.70 -4.93 14.78
N PRO A 234 -9.83 -5.88 15.16
CA PRO A 234 -8.54 -6.09 14.51
C PRO A 234 -8.69 -6.38 13.02
N THR A 235 -7.55 -6.47 12.33
CA THR A 235 -7.53 -6.86 10.92
C THR A 235 -8.27 -8.16 10.70
N THR A 236 -9.21 -8.10 9.76
CA THR A 236 -10.11 -9.19 9.38
C THR A 236 -10.21 -9.23 7.87
N VAL A 237 -10.36 -10.44 7.33
CA VAL A 237 -10.60 -10.67 5.91
C VAL A 237 -11.78 -11.61 5.78
N VAL A 238 -12.84 -11.13 5.14
CA VAL A 238 -14.07 -11.92 4.95
C VAL A 238 -14.29 -12.10 3.46
N LYS A 239 -14.49 -13.34 3.02
CA LYS A 239 -14.87 -13.63 1.62
C LYS A 239 -16.34 -13.27 1.40
N GLU A 240 -16.62 -12.46 0.39
CA GLU A 240 -17.94 -11.98 0.00
C GLU A 240 -18.20 -12.30 -1.48
N GLY A 241 -18.68 -13.53 -1.74
CA GLY A 241 -18.85 -14.04 -3.10
C GLY A 241 -17.49 -14.22 -3.80
N GLU A 242 -17.29 -13.51 -4.91
CA GLU A 242 -16.03 -13.50 -5.69
C GLU A 242 -15.01 -12.46 -5.19
N ASN A 243 -15.39 -11.64 -4.21
CA ASN A 243 -14.55 -10.60 -3.64
C ASN A 243 -14.17 -10.91 -2.20
N TYR A 244 -13.30 -10.08 -1.65
CA TYR A 244 -12.93 -10.08 -0.24
C TYR A 244 -13.14 -8.70 0.34
N ARG A 245 -13.63 -8.65 1.57
CA ARG A 245 -13.64 -7.44 2.41
C ARG A 245 -12.48 -7.52 3.40
N VAL A 246 -11.56 -6.57 3.30
CA VAL A 246 -10.35 -6.49 4.14
C VAL A 246 -10.45 -5.25 5.02
N ASN A 247 -10.38 -5.43 6.33
CA ASN A 247 -10.35 -4.31 7.29
C ASN A 247 -8.90 -4.04 7.71
N LEU A 248 -8.41 -2.85 7.40
CA LEU A 248 -7.06 -2.35 7.74
C LEU A 248 -7.15 -1.05 8.54
N PHE A 249 -6.00 -0.50 8.89
CA PHE A 249 -5.87 0.72 9.66
C PHE A 249 -4.98 1.70 8.97
N ASP A 250 -5.35 2.97 9.01
CA ASP A 250 -4.61 4.05 8.37
C ASP A 250 -4.40 5.17 9.40
N PHE A 251 -3.19 5.72 9.43
CA PHE A 251 -2.85 6.85 10.27
C PHE A 251 -2.60 8.04 9.36
N GLN A 252 -3.35 9.13 9.56
CA GLN A 252 -3.14 10.35 8.79
C GLN A 252 -1.89 11.05 9.28
N GLN A 253 -0.74 10.56 8.85
CA GLN A 253 0.57 11.06 9.27
C GLN A 253 0.88 12.47 8.75
N PHE A 254 0.32 12.86 7.60
CA PHE A 254 0.67 14.08 6.90
C PHE A 254 -0.47 15.10 6.89
N GLY A 255 -0.11 16.38 6.75
CA GLY A 255 -1.00 17.52 6.87
C GLY A 255 -0.93 18.18 8.25
N CYS A 256 -1.87 19.09 8.52
CA CYS A 256 -2.00 19.75 9.82
C CYS A 256 -3.24 19.22 10.56
N GLY A 257 -3.14 19.15 11.88
CA GLY A 257 -4.26 18.81 12.75
C GLY A 257 -3.99 17.55 13.55
N PRO A 258 -5.04 16.89 14.08
CA PRO A 258 -4.86 15.92 15.16
C PRO A 258 -4.29 14.56 14.72
N HIS A 259 -3.92 14.41 13.44
CA HIS A 259 -3.40 13.17 12.85
C HIS A 259 -4.20 11.92 13.29
N PRO A 260 -5.46 11.79 12.89
CA PRO A 260 -6.32 10.71 13.39
C PRO A 260 -5.95 9.33 12.86
N HIS A 261 -6.33 8.31 13.63
CA HIS A 261 -6.33 6.91 13.21
C HIS A 261 -7.70 6.52 12.65
N TYR A 262 -7.69 5.72 11.59
CA TYR A 262 -8.88 5.23 10.90
C TYR A 262 -8.88 3.71 10.84
N ALA A 263 -10.08 3.13 10.92
CA ALA A 263 -10.37 1.82 10.36
C ALA A 263 -10.85 2.01 8.92
N VAL A 264 -10.28 1.26 7.98
CA VAL A 264 -10.59 1.36 6.56
C VAL A 264 -10.94 -0.03 6.04
N SER A 265 -12.13 -0.15 5.47
CA SER A 265 -12.56 -1.37 4.80
C SER A 265 -12.30 -1.26 3.31
N TYR A 266 -11.61 -2.24 2.75
CA TYR A 266 -11.33 -2.36 1.32
C TYR A 266 -12.07 -3.56 0.73
N ARG A 267 -12.53 -3.41 -0.51
CA ARG A 267 -12.94 -4.52 -1.36
C ARG A 267 -11.75 -4.91 -2.21
N VAL A 268 -11.44 -6.21 -2.24
CA VAL A 268 -10.43 -6.79 -3.13
C VAL A 268 -11.13 -7.77 -4.06
N SER A 269 -11.06 -7.52 -5.37
CA SER A 269 -11.64 -8.42 -6.38
C SER A 269 -10.73 -9.62 -6.66
N SER A 270 -11.29 -10.69 -7.25
CA SER A 270 -10.50 -11.83 -7.76
C SER A 270 -9.47 -11.42 -8.81
N ALA A 271 -9.70 -10.31 -9.53
CA ALA A 271 -8.74 -9.72 -10.47
C ALA A 271 -7.63 -8.91 -9.79
N GLY A 272 -7.71 -8.73 -8.46
CA GLY A 272 -6.73 -7.98 -7.68
C GLY A 272 -6.95 -6.46 -7.69
N GLU A 273 -8.15 -5.99 -8.02
CA GLU A 273 -8.51 -4.58 -7.89
C GLU A 273 -8.84 -4.28 -6.43
N VAL A 274 -8.32 -3.16 -5.92
CA VAL A 274 -8.54 -2.73 -4.54
C VAL A 274 -9.29 -1.40 -4.55
N SER A 275 -10.43 -1.35 -3.86
CA SER A 275 -11.24 -0.13 -3.73
C SER A 275 -11.69 0.07 -2.28
N GLU A 276 -11.56 1.29 -1.75
CA GLU A 276 -12.07 1.65 -0.42
C GLU A 276 -13.61 1.58 -0.40
N ILE A 277 -14.16 0.86 0.59
CA ILE A 277 -15.61 0.73 0.84
C ILE A 277 -16.05 1.78 1.88
N SER A 278 -15.30 1.88 2.97
CA SER A 278 -15.61 2.76 4.09
C SER A 278 -14.36 3.15 4.86
N ARG A 279 -14.42 4.31 5.51
CA ARG A 279 -13.38 4.84 6.40
C ARG A 279 -14.04 5.43 7.63
N VAL A 280 -13.64 4.94 8.80
CA VAL A 280 -14.21 5.33 10.09
C VAL A 280 -13.09 5.86 10.98
N LYS A 281 -13.23 7.10 11.43
CA LYS A 281 -12.31 7.70 12.40
C LYS A 281 -12.44 6.96 13.73
N LEU A 282 -11.32 6.48 14.27
CA LEU A 282 -11.29 5.69 15.50
C LEU A 282 -10.99 6.57 16.71
N PHE A 283 -9.83 7.20 16.69
CA PHE A 283 -9.35 8.08 17.76
C PHE A 283 -8.26 9.02 17.23
N GLU A 284 -7.87 9.98 18.06
CA GLU A 284 -6.73 10.86 17.82
C GLU A 284 -6.09 11.30 19.15
N ASP A 285 -4.80 11.62 19.09
CA ASP A 285 -4.03 12.13 20.23
C ASP A 285 -4.13 13.66 20.27
N PRO A 286 -4.74 14.26 21.33
CA PRO A 286 -4.79 15.71 21.48
C PRO A 286 -3.41 16.39 21.50
N ASN A 287 -2.33 15.68 21.82
CA ASN A 287 -0.97 16.24 21.79
C ASN A 287 -0.47 16.51 20.36
N LEU A 288 -1.15 15.95 19.35
CA LEU A 288 -0.89 16.22 17.95
C LEU A 288 -1.74 17.39 17.42
N ASP A 289 -2.56 18.03 18.27
CA ASP A 289 -3.36 19.18 17.84
C ASP A 289 -2.50 20.33 17.33
N GLY A 290 -2.77 20.73 16.08
CA GLY A 290 -2.03 21.79 15.41
C GLY A 290 -0.61 21.40 14.98
N LEU A 291 -0.19 20.15 15.20
CA LEU A 291 1.02 19.64 14.57
C LEU A 291 0.82 19.63 13.06
N CYS A 292 1.86 20.06 12.33
CA CYS A 292 1.91 20.00 10.89
C CYS A 292 3.10 19.13 10.49
N VAL A 293 2.84 18.10 9.69
CA VAL A 293 3.83 17.17 9.15
C VAL A 293 3.72 17.20 7.63
N ASP A 294 4.86 17.39 6.95
CA ASP A 294 4.98 17.37 5.49
C ASP A 294 5.67 16.10 4.99
#